data_AF-A0A957XWJ6-F1
#
_entry.id   AF-A0A957XWJ6-F1
#
_cell.length_a   1.000
_cell.length_b   1.000
_cell.length_c   1.000
_cell.angle_alpha   90.00
_cell.angle_beta   90.00
_cell.angle_gamma   90.00
#
_symmetry.space_group_name_H-M   'P 1'
#
loop_
_entity.id
_entity.type
_entity.pdbx_description
1 polymer ?
#
loop_
_entity_poly.entity_id
_entity_poly.type
_entity_poly.pdbx_seq_one_letter_code
_entity_poly.pdbx_strand_id
1 'polypeptide(L)'
;AFLPADERAYFESLAPDFELVLQEGKSLGERLDNALAGCFDAGHQRAVIMNSDGPTLPSASLTAAFDELRNGADVVLGPSDDGGYYLIGLRRPAPRLLREVTMSTPNVLADTLAIAAEEGLHVALLPMWYDVDDEASLARLRSELASAPSEVARHTRLFLNAWQ
;
A
#
# COMPACT_ATOMS: atom_id res chain seq x y z
N ALA A 1 0.13 9.09 -4.83
CA ALA A 1 1.20 9.38 -5.80
C ALA A 1 0.94 8.64 -7.10
N PHE A 2 1.33 9.16 -8.26
CA PHE A 2 0.96 8.62 -9.57
C PHE A 2 2.11 8.57 -10.58
N LEU A 3 1.96 7.71 -11.59
CA LEU A 3 2.70 7.64 -12.85
C LEU A 3 1.78 7.00 -13.92
N PRO A 4 2.02 7.24 -15.22
CA PRO A 4 3.06 8.11 -15.80
C PRO A 4 2.71 9.61 -15.69
N ALA A 5 3.69 10.49 -15.94
CA ALA A 5 3.57 11.94 -15.67
C ALA A 5 2.55 12.66 -16.58
N ASP A 6 2.36 12.14 -17.79
CA ASP A 6 1.42 12.65 -18.79
C ASP A 6 -0.05 12.28 -18.50
N GLU A 7 -0.30 11.36 -17.56
CA GLU A 7 -1.64 10.92 -17.16
C GLU A 7 -2.21 11.72 -15.97
N ARG A 8 -1.64 12.89 -15.66
CA ARG A 8 -2.09 13.70 -14.52
C ARG A 8 -3.59 14.00 -14.57
N ALA A 9 -4.12 14.38 -15.74
CA ALA A 9 -5.54 14.70 -15.90
C ALA A 9 -6.46 13.50 -15.59
N TYR A 10 -6.02 12.28 -15.90
CA TYR A 10 -6.75 11.06 -15.54
C TYR A 10 -6.84 10.92 -14.01
N PHE A 11 -5.71 11.05 -13.30
CA PHE A 11 -5.69 10.94 -11.84
C PHE A 11 -6.45 12.10 -11.14
N GLU A 12 -6.43 13.31 -11.69
CA GLU A 12 -7.22 14.45 -11.17
C GLU A 12 -8.72 14.16 -11.29
N SER A 13 -9.15 13.51 -12.38
CA SER A 13 -10.55 13.11 -12.54
C SER A 13 -10.94 11.94 -11.63
N LEU A 14 -10.01 11.04 -11.35
CA LEU A 14 -10.22 9.85 -10.52
C LEU A 14 -10.29 10.18 -9.03
N ALA A 15 -9.45 11.11 -8.57
CA ALA A 15 -9.30 11.46 -7.17
C ALA A 15 -9.24 12.99 -6.97
N PRO A 16 -10.32 13.73 -7.29
CA PRO A 16 -10.31 15.20 -7.31
C PRO A 16 -10.05 15.84 -5.94
N ASP A 17 -10.33 15.11 -4.86
CA ASP A 17 -10.14 15.57 -3.48
C ASP A 17 -8.75 15.25 -2.91
N PHE A 18 -7.85 14.69 -3.73
CA PHE A 18 -6.52 14.26 -3.31
C PHE A 18 -5.43 15.15 -3.90
N GLU A 19 -4.39 15.40 -3.11
CA GLU A 19 -3.15 15.95 -3.65
C GLU A 19 -2.46 14.90 -4.52
N LEU A 20 -2.13 15.29 -5.75
CA LEU A 20 -1.41 14.44 -6.68
C LEU A 20 0.09 14.69 -6.60
N VAL A 21 0.81 13.69 -6.12
CA VAL A 21 2.26 13.67 -6.07
C VAL A 21 2.78 12.76 -7.19
N LEU A 22 3.65 13.25 -8.06
CA LEU A 22 4.31 12.42 -9.07
C LEU A 22 5.27 11.44 -8.39
N GLN A 23 5.27 10.17 -8.77
CA GLN A 23 6.30 9.25 -8.27
C GLN A 23 7.64 9.52 -8.96
N GLU A 24 8.70 9.66 -8.17
CA GLU A 24 10.05 9.96 -8.67
C GLU A 24 11.00 8.82 -8.29
N GLY A 25 11.77 8.30 -9.26
CA GLY A 25 12.71 7.21 -9.01
C GLY A 25 12.78 6.20 -10.15
N LYS A 26 13.91 5.51 -10.27
CA LYS A 26 14.12 4.55 -11.38
C LYS A 26 13.45 3.21 -11.10
N SER A 27 13.46 2.76 -9.86
CA SER A 27 12.81 1.53 -9.38
C SER A 27 11.55 1.83 -8.56
N LEU A 28 10.70 0.82 -8.32
CA LEU A 28 9.57 0.95 -7.41
C LEU A 28 10.03 1.31 -5.99
N GLY A 29 11.09 0.64 -5.50
CA GLY A 29 11.69 0.93 -4.19
C GLY A 29 12.11 2.38 -4.03
N GLU A 30 12.82 2.95 -5.02
CA GLU A 30 13.16 4.38 -5.04
C GLU A 30 11.92 5.29 -5.01
N ARG A 31 10.88 4.94 -5.77
CA ARG A 31 9.64 5.75 -5.83
C ARG A 31 8.88 5.76 -4.51
N LEU A 32 8.78 4.61 -3.86
CA LEU A 32 8.15 4.48 -2.54
C LEU A 32 8.93 5.26 -1.48
N ASP A 33 10.25 5.11 -1.48
CA ASP A 33 11.12 5.81 -0.53
C ASP A 33 11.08 7.33 -0.72
N ASN A 34 11.18 7.81 -1.97
CA ASN A 34 11.10 9.25 -2.26
C ASN A 34 9.74 9.83 -1.87
N ALA A 35 8.64 9.09 -2.07
CA ALA A 35 7.32 9.53 -1.63
C ALA A 35 7.22 9.65 -0.10
N LEU A 36 7.73 8.67 0.66
CA LEU A 36 7.76 8.75 2.13
C LEU A 36 8.69 9.86 2.62
N ALA A 37 9.88 10.00 2.01
CA ALA A 37 10.83 11.07 2.30
C ALA A 37 10.17 12.45 2.12
N GLY A 38 9.44 12.66 1.02
CA GLY A 38 8.68 13.89 0.80
C GLY A 38 7.66 14.20 1.89
N CYS A 39 6.97 13.19 2.44
CA CYS A 39 6.10 13.40 3.60
C CYS A 39 6.88 13.85 4.85
N PHE A 40 8.05 13.26 5.12
CA PHE A 40 8.88 13.65 6.26
C PHE A 40 9.48 15.05 6.09
N ASP A 41 9.92 15.41 4.88
CA ASP A 41 10.43 16.75 4.55
C ASP A 41 9.33 17.82 4.68
N ALA A 42 8.07 17.46 4.43
CA ALA A 42 6.90 18.31 4.70
C ALA A 42 6.54 18.42 6.19
N GLY A 43 7.27 17.75 7.08
CA GLY A 43 7.09 17.83 8.54
C GLY A 43 6.11 16.81 9.13
N HIS A 44 5.62 15.84 8.34
CA HIS A 44 4.81 14.76 8.89
C HIS A 44 5.66 13.83 9.76
N GLN A 45 5.13 13.43 10.92
CA GLN A 45 5.84 12.53 11.84
C GLN A 45 5.62 11.05 11.51
N ARG A 46 4.63 10.74 10.68
CA ARG A 46 4.18 9.39 10.34
C ARG A 46 3.66 9.43 8.92
N ALA A 47 4.13 8.51 8.09
CA ALA A 47 3.72 8.40 6.70
C ALA A 47 3.40 6.94 6.39
N VAL A 48 2.37 6.71 5.58
CA VAL A 48 1.89 5.38 5.20
C VAL A 48 1.68 5.36 3.71
N ILE A 49 2.19 4.33 3.03
CA ILE A 49 1.83 3.98 1.67
C ILE A 49 0.99 2.70 1.72
N MET A 50 -0.08 2.68 0.93
CA MET A 50 -0.88 1.49 0.67
C MET A 50 -1.03 1.29 -0.84
N ASN A 51 -1.23 0.05 -1.26
CA ASN A 51 -1.55 -0.30 -2.64
C ASN A 51 -2.98 0.12 -3.02
N SER A 52 -3.35 -0.11 -4.29
CA SER A 52 -4.64 0.32 -4.87
C SER A 52 -5.45 -0.83 -5.47
N ASP A 53 -4.95 -2.05 -5.37
CA ASP A 53 -5.47 -3.30 -5.94
C ASP A 53 -6.20 -4.19 -4.91
N GLY A 54 -6.40 -3.70 -3.67
CA GLY A 54 -7.24 -4.31 -2.64
C GLY A 54 -8.61 -3.63 -2.46
N PRO A 55 -9.59 -3.80 -3.38
CA PRO A 55 -10.85 -3.06 -3.35
C PRO A 55 -11.75 -3.32 -2.14
N THR A 56 -11.58 -4.47 -1.48
CA THR A 56 -12.30 -4.85 -0.25
C THR A 56 -11.47 -4.65 1.02
N LEU A 57 -10.24 -4.13 0.91
CA LEU A 57 -9.37 -3.88 2.04
C LEU A 57 -10.08 -2.99 3.07
N PRO A 58 -10.22 -3.41 4.34
CA PRO A 58 -10.93 -2.62 5.34
C PRO A 58 -10.23 -1.29 5.61
N SER A 59 -10.99 -0.20 5.68
CA SER A 59 -10.45 1.12 6.11
C SER A 59 -9.86 1.10 7.52
N ALA A 60 -10.28 0.13 8.34
CA ALA A 60 -9.70 -0.15 9.65
C ALA A 60 -8.20 -0.49 9.58
N SER A 61 -7.71 -1.09 8.49
CA SER A 61 -6.28 -1.39 8.31
C SER A 61 -5.43 -0.11 8.27
N LEU A 62 -5.91 0.93 7.59
CA LEU A 62 -5.22 2.23 7.58
C LEU A 62 -5.24 2.90 8.96
N THR A 63 -6.36 2.81 9.67
CA THR A 63 -6.47 3.36 11.03
C THR A 63 -5.51 2.65 11.99
N ALA A 64 -5.50 1.31 11.94
CA ALA A 64 -4.60 0.46 12.73
C ALA A 64 -3.13 0.77 12.43
N ALA A 65 -2.77 1.01 11.15
CA ALA A 65 -1.41 1.39 10.79
C ALA A 65 -0.94 2.65 11.53
N PHE A 66 -1.77 3.70 11.55
CA PHE A 66 -1.45 4.92 12.28
C PHE A 66 -1.47 4.74 13.79
N ASP A 67 -2.33 3.87 14.33
CA ASP A 67 -2.33 3.54 15.77
C ASP A 67 -1.02 2.87 16.20
N GLU A 68 -0.54 1.87 15.46
CA GLU A 68 0.73 1.20 15.76
C GLU A 68 1.92 2.18 15.71
N LEU A 69 1.96 3.06 14.69
CA LEU A 69 2.96 4.13 14.61
C LEU A 69 2.83 5.17 15.74
N ARG A 70 1.63 5.40 16.27
CA ARG A 70 1.42 6.26 17.46
C ARG A 70 1.92 5.57 18.73
N ASN A 71 1.72 4.26 18.83
CA ASN A 71 2.07 3.46 19.99
C ASN A 71 3.55 3.04 20.05
N GLY A 72 4.36 3.44 19.06
CA GLY A 72 5.81 3.36 19.12
C GLY A 72 6.43 2.34 18.16
N ALA A 73 5.66 1.76 17.23
CA ALA A 73 6.24 1.02 16.11
C ALA A 73 7.10 1.97 15.24
N ASP A 74 8.28 1.51 14.84
CA ASP A 74 9.11 2.17 13.84
C ASP A 74 8.53 1.98 12.43
N VAL A 75 8.08 0.75 12.18
CA VAL A 75 7.60 0.25 10.90
C VAL A 75 6.30 -0.49 11.15
N VAL A 76 5.32 -0.30 10.27
CA VAL A 76 4.10 -1.11 10.23
C VAL A 76 4.00 -1.74 8.86
N LEU A 77 3.78 -3.05 8.79
CA LEU A 77 3.56 -3.76 7.53
C LEU A 77 2.19 -4.43 7.54
N GLY A 78 1.45 -4.30 6.45
CA GLY A 78 0.26 -5.07 6.15
C GLY A 78 0.58 -6.17 5.15
N PRO A 79 0.78 -7.44 5.57
CA PRO A 79 1.17 -8.52 4.68
C PRO A 79 0.14 -8.80 3.58
N SER A 80 0.61 -9.11 2.37
CA SER A 80 -0.20 -9.69 1.29
C SER A 80 0.04 -11.19 1.18
N ASP A 81 -0.86 -11.93 0.55
CA ASP A 81 -0.78 -13.41 0.43
C ASP A 81 0.23 -13.88 -0.63
N ASP A 82 0.67 -12.99 -1.51
CA ASP A 82 1.72 -13.23 -2.52
C ASP A 82 3.16 -13.17 -1.98
N GLY A 83 3.32 -12.80 -0.70
CA GLY A 83 4.62 -12.63 -0.03
C GLY A 83 5.13 -11.19 0.02
N GLY A 84 4.38 -10.23 -0.51
CA GLY A 84 4.59 -8.80 -0.35
C GLY A 84 3.84 -8.20 0.83
N TYR A 85 3.51 -6.91 0.71
CA TYR A 85 2.68 -6.18 1.65
C TYR A 85 1.80 -5.17 0.90
N TYR A 86 0.53 -5.06 1.30
CA TYR A 86 -0.39 -4.05 0.79
C TYR A 86 -0.17 -2.68 1.43
N LEU A 87 0.57 -2.61 2.55
CA LEU A 87 0.81 -1.38 3.30
C LEU A 87 2.19 -1.38 3.97
N ILE A 88 2.88 -0.25 3.89
CA ILE A 88 4.04 0.08 4.73
C ILE A 88 3.85 1.46 5.37
N GLY A 89 4.02 1.52 6.69
CA GLY A 89 3.98 2.74 7.48
C GLY A 89 5.29 2.97 8.20
N LEU A 90 5.78 4.21 8.24
CA LEU A 90 7.03 4.60 8.88
C LEU A 90 6.84 5.81 9.80
N ARG A 91 7.55 5.83 10.93
CA ARG A 91 7.67 7.02 11.81
C ARG A 91 8.90 7.89 11.51
N ARG A 92 9.85 7.36 10.73
CA ARG A 92 11.11 8.01 10.37
C ARG A 92 11.62 7.42 9.04
N PRO A 93 12.46 8.14 8.29
CA PRO A 93 13.09 7.59 7.10
C PRO A 93 13.85 6.29 7.39
N ALA A 94 13.60 5.25 6.58
CA ALA A 94 14.24 3.95 6.66
C ALA A 94 14.50 3.40 5.23
N PRO A 95 15.37 4.06 4.45
CA PRO A 95 15.47 3.84 3.00
C PRO A 95 15.91 2.42 2.62
N ARG A 96 16.66 1.72 3.48
CA ARG A 96 17.12 0.34 3.19
C ARG A 96 15.94 -0.63 3.03
N LEU A 97 14.86 -0.43 3.80
CA LEU A 97 13.63 -1.24 3.71
C LEU A 97 12.98 -1.20 2.33
N LEU A 98 13.27 -0.17 1.52
CA LEU A 98 12.67 0.04 0.22
C LEU A 98 13.69 -0.04 -0.93
N ARG A 99 14.92 0.39 -0.70
CA ARG A 99 15.97 0.44 -1.75
C ARG A 99 16.82 -0.82 -1.83
N GLU A 100 16.94 -1.59 -0.76
CA GLU A 100 17.73 -2.83 -0.72
C GLU A 100 16.87 -4.10 -0.87
N VAL A 101 15.55 -3.96 -0.81
CA VAL A 101 14.59 -5.05 -1.07
C VAL A 101 14.32 -5.17 -2.56
N THR A 102 14.38 -6.39 -3.10
CA THR A 102 13.97 -6.65 -4.48
C THR A 102 12.44 -6.70 -4.54
N MET A 103 11.85 -5.56 -4.90
CA MET A 103 10.40 -5.40 -5.05
C MET A 103 9.80 -6.35 -6.10
N SER A 104 8.50 -6.59 -6.01
CA SER A 104 7.74 -7.47 -6.91
C SER A 104 8.23 -8.93 -6.90
N THR A 105 8.59 -9.43 -5.72
CA THR A 105 8.94 -10.83 -5.49
C THR A 105 8.18 -11.40 -4.29
N PRO A 106 8.00 -12.72 -4.20
CA PRO A 106 7.36 -13.34 -3.03
C PRO A 106 8.15 -13.23 -1.72
N ASN A 107 9.37 -12.68 -1.76
CA ASN A 107 10.22 -12.54 -0.57
C ASN A 107 10.19 -11.12 0.00
N VAL A 108 9.47 -10.18 -0.61
CA VAL A 108 9.47 -8.75 -0.24
C VAL A 108 9.23 -8.55 1.25
N LEU A 109 8.22 -9.19 1.83
CA LEU A 109 7.93 -9.09 3.27
C LEU A 109 9.08 -9.64 4.12
N ALA A 110 9.59 -10.82 3.78
CA ALA A 110 10.65 -11.49 4.53
C ALA A 110 11.96 -10.69 4.51
N ASP A 111 12.36 -10.19 3.33
CA ASP A 111 13.56 -9.37 3.14
C ASP A 111 13.42 -8.04 3.88
N THR A 112 12.25 -7.41 3.84
CA THR A 112 11.97 -6.17 4.59
C THR A 112 12.09 -6.39 6.10
N LEU A 113 11.54 -7.48 6.61
CA LEU A 113 11.63 -7.84 8.04
C LEU A 113 13.08 -8.13 8.47
N ALA A 114 13.86 -8.79 7.61
CA ALA A 114 15.27 -9.05 7.87
C ALA A 114 16.07 -7.73 8.00
N ILE A 115 15.90 -6.81 7.05
CA ILE A 115 16.57 -5.49 7.11
C ILE A 115 16.09 -4.68 8.32
N ALA A 116 14.80 -4.72 8.64
CA ALA A 116 14.27 -4.03 9.82
C ALA A 116 14.89 -4.56 11.12
N ALA A 117 15.11 -5.88 11.21
CA ALA A 117 15.80 -6.49 12.35
C ALA A 117 17.28 -6.10 12.41
N GLU A 118 17.98 -6.04 11.28
CA GLU A 118 19.36 -5.54 11.20
C GLU A 118 19.50 -4.09 11.69
N GLU A 119 18.50 -3.25 11.41
CA GLU A 119 18.46 -1.85 11.84
C GLU A 119 17.90 -1.66 13.27
N GLY A 120 17.50 -2.75 13.93
CA GLY A 120 16.89 -2.69 15.27
C GLY A 120 15.57 -1.93 15.31
N LEU A 121 14.79 -1.96 14.22
CA LEU A 121 13.49 -1.31 14.11
C LEU A 121 12.40 -2.16 14.77
N HIS A 122 11.53 -1.52 15.55
CA HIS A 122 10.33 -2.17 16.06
C HIS A 122 9.27 -2.26 14.97
N VAL A 123 8.98 -3.48 14.50
CA VAL A 123 7.98 -3.73 13.45
C VAL A 123 6.68 -4.23 14.07
N ALA A 124 5.55 -3.61 13.68
CA ALA A 124 4.22 -4.14 13.92
C ALA A 124 3.64 -4.72 12.62
N LEU A 125 2.95 -5.87 12.73
CA LEU A 125 2.28 -6.53 11.61
C LEU A 125 0.77 -6.37 11.75
N LEU A 126 0.13 -5.88 10.71
CA LEU A 126 -1.33 -5.85 10.58
C LEU A 126 -1.86 -7.22 10.10
N PRO A 127 -3.18 -7.46 10.18
CA PRO A 127 -3.77 -8.63 9.54
C PRO A 127 -3.43 -8.69 8.04
N MET A 128 -3.14 -9.91 7.59
CA MET A 128 -2.89 -10.21 6.18
C MET A 128 -4.13 -9.91 5.33
N TRP A 129 -3.91 -9.41 4.11
CA TRP A 129 -4.94 -9.23 3.09
C TRP A 129 -4.48 -9.82 1.76
N TYR A 130 -5.25 -9.60 0.69
CA TYR A 130 -4.93 -10.07 -0.65
C TYR A 130 -5.11 -8.95 -1.67
N ASP A 131 -4.33 -9.04 -2.73
CA ASP A 131 -4.37 -8.12 -3.86
C ASP A 131 -4.99 -8.83 -5.07
N VAL A 132 -5.52 -8.06 -6.02
CA VAL A 132 -6.22 -8.60 -7.20
C VAL A 132 -5.33 -8.47 -8.43
N ASP A 133 -4.48 -9.49 -8.64
CA ASP A 133 -3.47 -9.52 -9.70
C ASP A 133 -3.74 -10.54 -10.82
N ASP A 134 -4.56 -11.55 -10.53
CA ASP A 134 -4.76 -12.71 -11.39
C ASP A 134 -6.21 -13.20 -11.44
N GLU A 135 -6.46 -14.24 -12.22
CA GLU A 135 -7.80 -14.83 -12.38
C GLU A 135 -8.35 -15.38 -11.04
N ALA A 136 -7.48 -15.96 -10.21
CA ALA A 136 -7.88 -16.59 -8.96
C ALA A 136 -8.31 -15.56 -7.92
N SER A 137 -7.52 -14.49 -7.74
CA SER A 137 -7.82 -13.35 -6.87
C SER A 137 -9.05 -12.57 -7.36
N LEU A 138 -9.26 -12.44 -8.67
CA LEU A 138 -10.48 -11.85 -9.23
C LEU A 138 -11.72 -12.73 -8.94
N ALA A 139 -11.61 -14.06 -9.05
CA ALA A 139 -12.69 -14.97 -8.70
C ALA A 139 -13.03 -14.91 -7.20
N ARG A 140 -12.00 -14.80 -6.34
CA ARG A 140 -12.15 -14.56 -4.90
C ARG A 140 -12.90 -13.26 -4.63
N LEU A 141 -12.50 -12.16 -5.28
CA LEU A 141 -13.17 -10.86 -5.17
C LEU A 141 -14.66 -10.96 -5.56
N ARG A 142 -14.98 -11.61 -6.68
CA ARG A 142 -16.38 -11.78 -7.13
C ARG A 142 -17.22 -12.54 -6.10
N SER A 143 -16.66 -13.59 -5.50
CA SER A 143 -17.32 -14.36 -4.44
C SER A 143 -17.54 -13.51 -3.17
N GLU A 144 -16.53 -12.75 -2.75
CA GLU A 144 -16.64 -11.86 -1.61
C GLU A 144 -17.72 -10.79 -1.82
N LEU A 145 -17.71 -10.11 -2.96
CA LEU A 145 -18.71 -9.09 -3.31
C LEU A 145 -20.13 -9.66 -3.43
N ALA A 146 -20.30 -10.92 -3.81
CA ALA A 146 -21.63 -11.54 -3.85
C ALA A 146 -22.27 -11.66 -2.45
N SER A 147 -21.46 -11.73 -1.39
CA SER A 147 -21.92 -11.85 0.00
C SER A 147 -21.78 -10.55 0.81
N ALA A 148 -20.91 -9.64 0.40
CA ALA A 148 -20.67 -8.37 1.09
C ALA A 148 -21.82 -7.36 0.89
N PRO A 149 -22.00 -6.41 1.82
CA PRO A 149 -22.92 -5.30 1.65
C PRO A 149 -22.66 -4.51 0.35
N SER A 150 -23.72 -3.92 -0.21
CA SER A 150 -23.70 -3.25 -1.53
C SER A 150 -22.78 -2.04 -1.62
N GLU A 151 -22.49 -1.42 -0.48
CA GLU A 151 -21.61 -0.27 -0.34
C GLU A 151 -20.12 -0.62 -0.41
N VAL A 152 -19.76 -1.88 -0.13
CA VAL A 152 -18.38 -2.35 -0.22
C VAL A 152 -17.93 -2.34 -1.68
N ALA A 153 -16.79 -1.69 -1.93
CA ALA A 153 -16.17 -1.59 -3.26
C ALA A 153 -17.15 -1.14 -4.37
N ARG A 154 -17.99 -0.13 -4.09
CA ARG A 154 -19.08 0.32 -5.01
C ARG A 154 -18.63 0.52 -6.45
N HIS A 155 -17.46 1.13 -6.67
CA HIS A 155 -16.95 1.45 -8.01
C HIS A 155 -16.45 0.19 -8.72
N THR A 156 -15.78 -0.70 -8.00
CA THR A 156 -15.39 -2.02 -8.48
C THR A 156 -16.61 -2.86 -8.87
N ARG A 157 -17.68 -2.84 -8.08
CA ARG A 157 -18.94 -3.53 -8.43
C ARG A 157 -19.54 -3.01 -9.73
N LEU A 158 -19.63 -1.68 -9.88
CA LEU A 158 -20.16 -1.05 -11.10
C LEU A 158 -19.35 -1.48 -12.32
N PHE A 159 -18.02 -1.48 -12.22
CA PHE A 159 -17.13 -1.94 -13.28
C PHE A 159 -17.35 -3.43 -13.61
N LEU A 160 -17.34 -4.31 -12.61
CA LEU A 160 -17.48 -5.76 -12.83
C LEU A 160 -18.85 -6.17 -13.39
N ASN A 161 -19.91 -5.39 -13.11
CA ASN A 161 -21.24 -5.61 -13.68
C ASN A 161 -21.33 -5.13 -15.13
N ALA A 162 -20.64 -4.05 -15.48
CA ALA A 162 -20.59 -3.54 -16.86
C ALA A 162 -19.67 -4.36 -17.78
N TRP A 163 -18.75 -5.14 -17.19
CA TRP A 163 -17.77 -5.98 -17.90
C TRP A 163 -18.27 -7.40 -18.21
N GLN A 164 -19.55 -7.70 -17.99
CA GLN A 164 -20.19 -8.97 -18.38
C GLN A 164 -20.55 -8.98 -19.86
#